data_AF-A0A1F6Y4L2-F1
#
_entry.id   AF-A0A1F6Y4L2-F1
#
_cell.length_a   1.000
_cell.length_b   1.000
_cell.length_c   1.000
_cell.angle_alpha   90.00
_cell.angle_beta   90.00
_cell.angle_gamma   90.00
#
_symmetry.space_group_name_H-M   'P 1'
#
loop_
_entity.id
_entity.type
_entity.pdbx_description
1 polymer ?
#
loop_
_entity_poly.entity_id
_entity_poly.type
_entity_poly.pdbx_seq_one_letter_code
_entity_poly.pdbx_strand_id
1 'polypeptide(L)'
;MEQNNKTQNKIVETYAEDMAKVIGEDKTGLVKKIIHDEEEHEKDKKNLSPELQKNKFFIIFGALFIVLSLVTLFYFILGRRIPTVQIEEKFIPLIFTDKNTLIEVAGFSKDKVAQTIYNMVNATKVKKGGVEGIYLMNNKQGIGLREFATFIKSNFTLPALGANNALFFNDSFLMGAVNGETKDFFILLKVRSITDVFDALRVWEKKMFLELHEFFGFDITPETKQLLTRDWQDGIVENKNARILYQKEDQPEGEQGKIVLMYVFADDNSVVITNTESAAREIMFRLTASQVKK
;
A
#
# COMPACT_ATOMS: atom_id res chain seq x y z
N MET A 1 -34.05 -130.64 32.72
CA MET A 1 -32.85 -130.30 33.52
C MET A 1 -31.75 -130.05 32.51
N GLU A 2 -31.13 -128.89 32.31
CA GLU A 2 -30.86 -127.72 33.14
C GLU A 2 -30.65 -126.49 32.24
N GLN A 3 -30.60 -125.31 32.88
CA GLN A 3 -30.75 -123.98 32.31
C GLN A 3 -29.52 -123.41 31.58
N ASN A 4 -29.89 -122.47 30.72
CA ASN A 4 -29.15 -121.45 29.99
C ASN A 4 -28.58 -120.36 30.94
N ASN A 5 -27.39 -119.83 30.67
CA ASN A 5 -27.07 -118.43 30.97
C ASN A 5 -25.80 -117.95 30.22
N LYS A 6 -26.02 -117.27 29.09
CA LYS A 6 -25.01 -116.47 28.38
C LYS A 6 -25.14 -115.00 28.82
N THR A 7 -24.07 -114.44 29.34
CA THR A 7 -23.93 -113.04 29.75
C THR A 7 -23.81 -112.13 28.51
N GLN A 8 -24.64 -111.09 28.44
CA GLN A 8 -24.64 -110.05 27.40
C GLN A 8 -23.46 -109.07 27.56
N ASN A 9 -22.76 -108.79 26.45
CA ASN A 9 -21.81 -107.69 26.33
C ASN A 9 -22.55 -106.34 26.23
N LYS A 10 -22.13 -105.38 27.05
CA LYS A 10 -22.63 -104.00 27.07
C LYS A 10 -21.88 -103.20 26.01
N ILE A 11 -22.56 -102.80 24.94
CA ILE A 11 -22.01 -101.94 23.88
C ILE A 11 -21.85 -100.54 24.49
N VAL A 12 -20.64 -99.98 24.40
CA VAL A 12 -20.36 -98.59 24.80
C VAL A 12 -20.61 -97.72 23.57
N GLU A 13 -21.75 -97.04 23.56
CA GLU A 13 -22.04 -96.02 22.54
C GLU A 13 -21.09 -94.83 22.79
N THR A 14 -20.45 -94.37 21.71
CA THR A 14 -19.51 -93.25 21.77
C THR A 14 -20.22 -91.96 21.37
N TYR A 15 -19.82 -90.83 21.97
CA TYR A 15 -20.40 -89.51 21.71
C TYR A 15 -20.43 -89.14 20.21
N ALA A 16 -19.47 -89.65 19.43
CA ALA A 16 -19.41 -89.48 17.97
C ALA A 16 -20.51 -90.25 17.23
N GLU A 17 -20.87 -91.44 17.72
CA GLU A 17 -21.89 -92.31 17.15
C GLU A 17 -23.31 -91.79 17.47
N ASP A 18 -23.53 -91.28 18.68
CA ASP A 18 -24.78 -90.60 19.06
C ASP A 18 -25.02 -89.32 18.25
N MET A 19 -23.97 -88.51 18.03
CA MET A 19 -24.09 -87.33 17.17
C MET A 19 -24.37 -87.70 15.72
N ALA A 20 -23.77 -88.77 15.20
CA ALA A 20 -24.02 -89.25 13.84
C ALA A 20 -25.48 -89.76 13.67
N LYS A 21 -26.02 -90.42 14.69
CA LYS A 21 -27.40 -90.91 14.71
C LYS A 21 -28.41 -89.76 14.76
N VAL A 22 -28.15 -88.74 15.57
CA VAL A 22 -28.97 -87.52 15.65
C VAL A 22 -28.96 -86.73 14.34
N ILE A 23 -27.83 -86.66 13.64
CA ILE A 23 -27.73 -86.02 12.32
C ILE A 23 -28.45 -86.85 11.23
N GLY A 24 -28.37 -88.18 11.30
CA GLY A 24 -29.04 -89.08 10.36
C GLY A 24 -30.56 -89.18 10.53
N GLU A 25 -31.08 -88.98 11.75
CA GLU A 25 -32.51 -89.05 12.07
C GLU A 25 -33.26 -87.70 12.04
N ASP A 26 -32.56 -86.57 11.85
CA ASP A 26 -33.17 -85.23 11.79
C ASP A 26 -33.99 -85.02 10.49
N LYS A 27 -35.24 -85.49 10.51
CA LYS A 27 -36.23 -85.34 9.42
C LYS A 27 -36.62 -83.89 9.13
N THR A 28 -36.28 -82.95 10.02
CA THR A 28 -36.65 -81.52 9.95
C THR A 28 -35.52 -80.62 9.45
N GLY A 29 -34.29 -81.13 9.36
CA GLY A 29 -33.13 -80.39 8.86
C GLY A 29 -32.67 -79.26 9.78
N LEU A 30 -33.05 -79.27 11.06
CA LEU A 30 -32.72 -78.26 12.05
C LEU A 30 -31.22 -78.22 12.35
N VAL A 31 -30.58 -79.37 12.49
CA VAL A 31 -29.14 -79.48 12.71
C VAL A 31 -28.37 -79.02 11.48
N LYS A 32 -28.84 -79.39 10.29
CA LYS A 32 -28.29 -78.90 9.02
C LYS A 32 -28.42 -77.39 8.89
N LYS A 33 -29.54 -76.82 9.35
CA LYS A 33 -29.77 -75.38 9.37
C LYS A 33 -28.83 -74.68 10.36
N ILE A 34 -28.65 -75.20 11.57
CA ILE A 34 -27.72 -74.63 12.56
C ILE A 34 -26.28 -74.64 12.05
N ILE A 35 -25.84 -75.74 11.41
CA ILE A 35 -24.50 -75.81 10.80
C ILE A 35 -24.37 -74.81 9.65
N HIS A 36 -25.40 -74.68 8.82
CA HIS A 36 -25.38 -73.73 7.70
C HIS A 36 -25.39 -72.27 8.19
N ASP A 37 -26.21 -71.95 9.18
CA ASP A 37 -26.31 -70.63 9.79
C ASP A 37 -24.97 -70.27 10.46
N GLU A 38 -24.28 -71.22 11.13
CA GLU A 38 -22.94 -70.97 11.71
C GLU A 38 -21.85 -70.80 10.64
N GLU A 39 -21.89 -71.59 9.55
CA GLU A 39 -20.99 -71.41 8.41
C GLU A 39 -21.19 -70.06 7.70
N GLU A 40 -22.44 -69.60 7.55
CA GLU A 40 -22.75 -68.26 7.05
C GLU A 40 -22.26 -67.20 8.03
N HIS A 41 -22.47 -67.39 9.34
CA HIS A 41 -21.98 -66.46 10.35
C HIS A 41 -20.45 -66.36 10.38
N GLU A 42 -19.72 -67.45 10.15
CA GLU A 42 -18.26 -67.44 10.02
C GLU A 42 -17.80 -66.77 8.71
N LYS A 43 -18.49 -66.99 7.60
CA LYS A 43 -18.21 -66.32 6.32
C LYS A 43 -18.45 -64.82 6.43
N ASP A 44 -19.50 -64.40 7.14
CA ASP A 44 -19.81 -63.01 7.41
C ASP A 44 -18.82 -62.37 8.37
N LYS A 45 -18.42 -63.07 9.45
CA LYS A 45 -17.34 -62.61 10.34
C LYS A 45 -16.01 -62.44 9.60
N LYS A 46 -15.70 -63.33 8.63
CA LYS A 46 -14.53 -63.17 7.76
C LYS A 46 -14.68 -61.93 6.88
N ASN A 47 -15.79 -61.78 6.15
CA ASN A 47 -16.03 -60.65 5.24
C ASN A 47 -16.07 -59.28 5.95
N LEU A 48 -16.55 -59.23 7.19
CA LEU A 48 -16.61 -58.03 8.03
C LEU A 48 -15.28 -57.74 8.75
N SER A 49 -14.29 -58.63 8.68
CA SER A 49 -12.99 -58.41 9.31
C SER A 49 -12.21 -57.30 8.58
N PRO A 50 -11.63 -56.32 9.31
CA PRO A 50 -10.75 -55.30 8.73
C PRO A 50 -9.48 -55.89 8.10
N GLU A 51 -9.13 -57.14 8.44
CA GLU A 51 -7.91 -57.78 7.99
C GLU A 51 -8.01 -58.40 6.59
N LEU A 52 -9.22 -58.52 6.03
CA LEU A 52 -9.41 -59.06 4.69
C LEU A 52 -8.74 -58.12 3.67
N GLN A 53 -7.96 -58.68 2.73
CA GLN A 53 -7.15 -57.90 1.78
C GLN A 53 -7.96 -56.84 1.01
N LYS A 54 -9.25 -57.12 0.74
CA LYS A 54 -10.17 -56.17 0.11
C LYS A 54 -10.51 -54.97 1.00
N ASN A 55 -10.72 -55.18 2.30
CA ASN A 55 -10.99 -54.10 3.25
C ASN A 55 -9.74 -53.25 3.52
N LYS A 56 -8.54 -53.87 3.59
CA LYS A 56 -7.27 -53.13 3.67
C LYS A 56 -7.05 -52.21 2.47
N PHE A 57 -7.41 -52.67 1.26
CA PHE A 57 -7.33 -51.83 0.05
C PHE A 57 -8.20 -50.59 0.16
N PHE A 58 -9.46 -50.72 0.59
CA PHE A 58 -10.37 -49.58 0.78
C PHE A 58 -9.89 -48.62 1.87
N ILE A 59 -9.32 -49.13 2.97
CA ILE A 59 -8.76 -48.29 4.04
C ILE A 59 -7.54 -47.50 3.55
N ILE A 60 -6.63 -48.15 2.80
CA ILE A 60 -5.44 -47.50 2.26
C ILE A 60 -5.82 -46.43 1.22
N PHE A 61 -6.73 -46.75 0.31
CA PHE A 61 -7.21 -45.76 -0.68
C PHE A 61 -7.97 -44.61 -0.01
N GLY A 62 -8.80 -44.90 0.99
CA GLY A 62 -9.49 -43.87 1.76
C GLY A 62 -8.52 -42.92 2.47
N ALA A 63 -7.50 -43.45 3.12
CA ALA A 63 -6.45 -42.66 3.75
C ALA A 63 -5.68 -41.81 2.72
N LEU A 64 -5.37 -42.37 1.55
CA LEU A 64 -4.71 -41.64 0.46
C LEU A 64 -5.55 -40.45 -0.02
N PHE A 65 -6.86 -40.62 -0.19
CA PHE A 65 -7.76 -39.53 -0.60
C PHE A 65 -7.84 -38.42 0.44
N ILE A 66 -7.84 -38.75 1.74
CA ILE A 66 -7.82 -37.76 2.82
C ILE A 66 -6.53 -36.93 2.76
N VAL A 67 -5.38 -37.59 2.60
CA VAL A 67 -4.08 -36.91 2.47
C VAL A 67 -4.07 -36.01 1.23
N LEU A 68 -4.55 -36.50 0.08
CA LEU A 68 -4.62 -35.72 -1.15
C LEU A 68 -5.50 -34.47 -1.01
N SER A 69 -6.62 -34.60 -0.29
CA SER A 69 -7.55 -33.51 0.00
C SER A 69 -6.93 -32.45 0.91
N LEU A 70 -6.19 -32.86 1.94
CA LEU A 70 -5.47 -31.94 2.82
C LEU A 70 -4.34 -31.20 2.08
N VAL A 71 -3.59 -31.89 1.22
CA VAL A 71 -2.53 -31.28 0.40
C VAL A 71 -3.10 -30.25 -0.56
N THR A 72 -4.21 -30.57 -1.24
CA THR A 72 -4.88 -29.62 -2.16
C THR A 72 -5.43 -28.41 -1.41
N LEU A 73 -6.05 -28.61 -0.24
CA LEU A 73 -6.53 -27.51 0.60
C LEU A 73 -5.37 -26.60 1.03
N PHE A 74 -4.25 -27.18 1.48
CA PHE A 74 -3.06 -26.43 1.91
C PHE A 74 -2.44 -25.64 0.76
N TYR A 75 -2.36 -26.25 -0.43
CA TYR A 75 -1.88 -25.58 -1.65
C TYR A 75 -2.73 -24.34 -2.00
N PHE A 76 -4.06 -24.44 -1.90
CA PHE A 76 -4.96 -23.31 -2.15
C PHE A 76 -4.88 -22.21 -1.08
N ILE A 77 -4.62 -22.57 0.18
CA ILE A 77 -4.48 -21.58 1.27
C ILE A 77 -3.15 -20.83 1.14
N LEU A 78 -2.04 -21.53 0.85
CA LEU A 78 -0.72 -20.90 0.70
C LEU A 78 -0.57 -20.17 -0.65
N GLY A 79 -1.25 -20.61 -1.69
CA GLY A 79 -1.22 -20.00 -3.03
C GLY A 79 -2.02 -18.71 -3.17
N ARG A 80 -2.87 -18.36 -2.18
CA ARG A 80 -3.58 -17.09 -2.15
C ARG A 80 -2.62 -15.96 -1.81
N ARG A 81 -2.08 -15.32 -2.85
CA ARG A 81 -1.60 -13.94 -2.73
C ARG A 81 -2.81 -13.11 -2.31
N ILE A 82 -2.78 -12.61 -1.07
CA ILE A 82 -3.76 -11.62 -0.60
C ILE A 82 -3.73 -10.50 -1.65
N PRO A 83 -4.85 -10.18 -2.32
CA PRO A 83 -4.88 -9.01 -3.19
C PRO A 83 -4.61 -7.82 -2.27
N THR A 84 -3.40 -7.28 -2.37
CA THR A 84 -3.08 -5.98 -1.80
C THR A 84 -4.00 -5.00 -2.50
N VAL A 85 -5.10 -4.64 -1.84
CA VAL A 85 -5.93 -3.53 -2.29
C VAL A 85 -4.99 -2.34 -2.33
N GLN A 86 -4.68 -1.84 -3.52
CA GLN A 86 -4.02 -0.56 -3.67
C GLN A 86 -4.92 0.44 -2.97
N ILE A 87 -4.45 0.99 -1.85
CA ILE A 87 -5.08 2.12 -1.21
C ILE A 87 -5.09 3.20 -2.30
N GLU A 88 -6.29 3.57 -2.77
CA GLU A 88 -6.48 4.64 -3.74
C GLU A 88 -5.64 5.85 -3.30
N GLU A 89 -4.71 6.27 -4.17
CA GLU A 89 -3.94 7.49 -3.96
C GLU A 89 -4.93 8.65 -3.88
N LYS A 90 -5.18 9.14 -2.66
CA LYS A 90 -6.12 10.26 -2.40
C LYS A 90 -5.64 11.61 -2.94
N PHE A 91 -4.63 11.65 -3.79
CA PHE A 91 -4.12 12.90 -4.37
C PHE A 91 -4.21 12.84 -5.89
N ILE A 92 -4.85 13.86 -6.47
CA ILE A 92 -4.88 14.05 -7.92
C ILE A 92 -3.61 14.83 -8.26
N PRO A 93 -2.65 14.25 -9.00
CA PRO A 93 -1.41 14.96 -9.34
C PRO A 93 -1.73 16.19 -10.20
N LEU A 94 -1.22 17.35 -9.79
CA LEU A 94 -1.43 18.61 -10.51
C LEU A 94 -0.74 18.66 -11.87
N ILE A 95 0.37 17.94 -11.97
CA ILE A 95 1.17 17.73 -13.19
C ILE A 95 1.67 16.29 -13.21
N PHE A 96 2.05 15.80 -14.38
CA PHE A 96 2.74 14.52 -14.48
C PHE A 96 4.11 14.56 -13.76
N THR A 97 4.38 13.58 -12.90
CA THR A 97 5.64 13.40 -12.18
C THR A 97 6.27 12.07 -12.57
N ASP A 98 7.61 11.99 -12.59
CA ASP A 98 8.32 10.74 -12.88
C ASP A 98 8.31 9.79 -11.68
N LYS A 99 8.23 10.35 -10.47
CA LYS A 99 8.17 9.62 -9.21
C LYS A 99 7.34 10.41 -8.21
N ASN A 100 6.60 9.70 -7.36
CA ASN A 100 5.90 10.27 -6.22
C ASN A 100 6.48 9.69 -4.93
N THR A 101 6.66 10.54 -3.93
CA THR A 101 7.04 10.14 -2.57
C THR A 101 6.05 10.72 -1.58
N LEU A 102 5.59 9.86 -0.68
CA LEU A 102 4.68 10.21 0.42
C LEU A 102 5.49 10.35 1.71
N ILE A 103 5.30 11.44 2.44
CA ILE A 103 5.96 11.69 3.72
C ILE A 103 4.91 11.79 4.82
N GLU A 104 4.96 10.90 5.81
CA GLU A 104 4.16 11.02 7.02
C GLU A 104 4.78 12.09 7.94
N VAL A 105 4.02 13.15 8.23
CA VAL A 105 4.45 14.31 9.02
C VAL A 105 3.76 14.39 10.39
N ALA A 106 2.97 13.39 10.77
CA ALA A 106 2.35 13.33 12.09
C ALA A 106 3.41 13.46 13.20
N GLY A 107 3.25 14.48 14.05
CA GLY A 107 4.16 14.77 15.17
C GLY A 107 5.51 15.41 14.78
N PHE A 108 5.70 15.84 13.53
CA PHE A 108 6.92 16.57 13.14
C PHE A 108 6.81 18.07 13.52
N SER A 109 7.95 18.70 13.81
CA SER A 109 8.06 20.17 13.83
C SER A 109 8.20 20.71 12.40
N LYS A 110 7.98 22.03 12.23
CA LYS A 110 8.25 22.75 10.96
C LYS A 110 9.65 22.42 10.44
N ASP A 111 10.66 22.63 11.29
CA ASP A 111 12.07 22.46 10.94
C ASP A 111 12.38 21.02 10.53
N LYS A 112 11.77 20.04 11.19
CA LYS A 112 11.95 18.63 10.85
C LYS A 112 11.34 18.29 9.49
N VAL A 113 10.18 18.87 9.14
CA VAL A 113 9.59 18.68 7.80
C VAL A 113 10.43 19.37 6.75
N ALA A 114 10.83 20.62 6.96
CA ALA A 114 11.67 21.35 6.02
C ALA A 114 12.98 20.61 5.75
N GLN A 115 13.67 20.15 6.80
CA GLN A 115 14.89 19.36 6.68
C GLN A 115 14.65 18.03 5.95
N THR A 116 13.53 17.34 6.24
CA THR A 116 13.18 16.08 5.57
C THR A 116 12.96 16.30 4.08
N ILE A 117 12.23 17.34 3.70
CA ILE A 117 12.00 17.71 2.30
C ILE A 117 13.32 18.11 1.63
N TYR A 118 14.12 18.98 2.25
CA TYR A 118 15.41 19.41 1.74
C TYR A 118 16.34 18.22 1.46
N ASN A 119 16.45 17.29 2.41
CA ASN A 119 17.23 16.06 2.25
C ASN A 119 16.70 15.19 1.11
N MET A 120 15.38 15.10 0.95
CA MET A 120 14.75 14.35 -0.13
C MET A 120 15.02 14.96 -1.50
N VAL A 121 14.94 16.30 -1.62
CA VAL A 121 15.29 17.04 -2.84
C VAL A 121 16.74 16.72 -3.23
N ASN A 122 17.67 16.83 -2.29
CA ASN A 122 19.09 16.52 -2.54
C ASN A 122 19.34 15.04 -2.84
N ALA A 123 18.52 14.13 -2.30
CA ALA A 123 18.63 12.69 -2.51
C ALA A 123 17.79 12.18 -3.71
N THR A 124 17.11 13.05 -4.46
CA THR A 124 16.27 12.59 -5.57
C THR A 124 17.08 11.78 -6.58
N LYS A 125 16.45 10.73 -7.09
CA LYS A 125 17.01 9.77 -8.06
C LYS A 125 16.30 9.79 -9.40
N VAL A 126 15.36 10.73 -9.61
CA VAL A 126 14.75 10.92 -10.93
C VAL A 126 15.84 11.27 -11.94
N LYS A 127 15.65 10.92 -13.22
CA LYS A 127 16.59 11.24 -14.30
C LYS A 127 16.78 12.76 -14.43
N LYS A 128 17.83 13.19 -15.13
CA LYS A 128 17.98 14.61 -15.51
C LYS A 128 16.77 15.06 -16.35
N GLY A 129 16.19 16.21 -16.01
CA GLY A 129 14.89 16.70 -16.52
C GLY A 129 13.66 16.00 -15.88
N GLY A 130 13.87 15.16 -14.87
CA GLY A 130 12.80 14.47 -14.16
C GLY A 130 12.25 15.29 -13.00
N VAL A 131 11.00 15.01 -12.62
CA VAL A 131 10.32 15.64 -11.50
C VAL A 131 9.84 14.59 -10.50
N GLU A 132 10.22 14.77 -9.24
CA GLU A 132 9.71 13.99 -8.11
C GLU A 132 8.66 14.81 -7.35
N GLY A 133 7.42 14.30 -7.30
CA GLY A 133 6.36 14.87 -6.48
C GLY A 133 6.50 14.43 -5.01
N ILE A 134 6.44 15.39 -4.10
CA ILE A 134 6.50 15.17 -2.66
C ILE A 134 5.14 15.54 -2.07
N TYR A 135 4.46 14.53 -1.52
CA TYR A 135 3.15 14.69 -0.90
C TYR A 135 3.26 14.43 0.59
N LEU A 136 2.72 15.36 1.37
CA LEU A 136 2.72 15.25 2.82
C LEU A 136 1.43 14.55 3.29
N MET A 137 1.58 13.68 4.28
CA MET A 137 0.53 12.83 4.82
C MET A 137 0.45 13.02 6.34
N ASN A 138 -0.76 13.06 6.87
CA ASN A 138 -1.05 13.07 8.30
C ASN A 138 -2.07 11.97 8.57
N ASN A 139 -1.70 10.98 9.39
CA ASN A 139 -2.50 9.80 9.69
C ASN A 139 -3.02 9.08 8.43
N LYS A 140 -2.15 8.88 7.43
CA LYS A 140 -2.49 8.27 6.12
C LYS A 140 -3.49 9.08 5.27
N GLN A 141 -3.72 10.35 5.58
CA GLN A 141 -4.47 11.27 4.75
C GLN A 141 -3.54 12.33 4.17
N GLY A 142 -3.65 12.60 2.86
CA GLY A 142 -2.88 13.66 2.23
C GLY A 142 -3.30 15.03 2.77
N ILE A 143 -2.31 15.87 3.09
CA ILE A 143 -2.58 17.23 3.57
C ILE A 143 -2.74 18.18 2.39
N GLY A 144 -3.69 19.10 2.48
CA GLY A 144 -3.88 20.19 1.54
C GLY A 144 -3.02 21.42 1.87
N LEU A 145 -3.08 22.43 1.01
CA LEU A 145 -2.34 23.69 1.18
C LEU A 145 -2.68 24.37 2.52
N ARG A 146 -3.93 24.30 2.96
CA ARG A 146 -4.38 24.95 4.20
C ARG A 146 -3.82 24.27 5.44
N GLU A 147 -3.82 22.94 5.44
CA GLU A 147 -3.22 22.16 6.51
C GLU A 147 -1.69 22.32 6.49
N PHE A 148 -1.07 22.34 5.31
CA PHE A 148 0.36 22.65 5.17
C PHE A 148 0.71 24.03 5.74
N ALA A 149 -0.04 25.09 5.37
CA ALA A 149 0.17 26.44 5.89
C ALA A 149 0.05 26.50 7.42
N THR A 150 -0.94 25.78 7.97
CA THR A 150 -1.09 25.64 9.42
C THR A 150 0.10 24.91 10.05
N PHE A 151 0.58 23.85 9.40
CA PHE A 151 1.70 23.04 9.86
C PHE A 151 3.00 23.84 9.93
N ILE A 152 3.32 24.61 8.88
CA ILE A 152 4.52 25.45 8.87
C ILE A 152 4.36 26.73 9.71
N LYS A 153 3.25 26.86 10.45
CA LYS A 153 2.86 28.07 11.22
C LYS A 153 2.94 29.32 10.37
N SER A 154 2.65 29.18 9.09
CA SER A 154 2.76 30.28 8.16
C SER A 154 1.67 31.29 8.47
N ASN A 155 2.06 32.56 8.49
CA ASN A 155 1.13 33.67 8.52
C ASN A 155 0.51 33.92 7.14
N PHE A 156 0.74 33.03 6.17
CA PHE A 156 -0.24 32.66 5.14
C PHE A 156 -1.49 32.02 5.78
N THR A 157 -1.93 32.57 6.92
CA THR A 157 -3.26 32.36 7.41
C THR A 157 -4.16 33.05 6.42
N LEU A 158 -5.05 32.28 5.79
CA LEU A 158 -6.21 32.75 5.04
C LEU A 158 -6.87 34.02 5.64
N PRO A 159 -6.97 34.20 6.99
CA PRO A 159 -7.40 35.46 7.59
C PRO A 159 -6.56 36.72 7.25
N ALA A 160 -5.24 36.60 7.11
CA ALA A 160 -4.36 37.70 6.71
C ALA A 160 -4.54 38.10 5.24
N LEU A 161 -5.14 37.22 4.44
CA LEU A 161 -5.58 37.52 3.09
C LEU A 161 -6.99 38.16 3.09
N GLY A 162 -7.66 38.27 4.23
CA GLY A 162 -9.08 38.63 4.31
C GLY A 162 -9.97 37.42 4.05
N ALA A 163 -11.12 37.35 4.73
CA ALA A 163 -12.03 36.20 4.71
C ALA A 163 -12.45 35.75 3.28
N ASN A 164 -12.39 36.65 2.30
CA ASN A 164 -12.75 36.37 0.90
C ASN A 164 -11.59 35.75 0.09
N ASN A 165 -10.33 36.05 0.40
CA ASN A 165 -9.20 35.63 -0.44
C ASN A 165 -8.76 34.19 -0.17
N ALA A 166 -9.20 33.64 0.96
CA ALA A 166 -9.06 32.24 1.29
C ALA A 166 -9.64 31.28 0.23
N LEU A 167 -10.68 31.75 -0.46
CA LEU A 167 -11.42 31.02 -1.48
C LEU A 167 -10.71 31.03 -2.84
N PHE A 168 -9.66 31.83 -3.01
CA PHE A 168 -8.96 31.99 -4.29
C PHE A 168 -7.80 31.02 -4.47
N PHE A 169 -7.31 30.42 -3.38
CA PHE A 169 -6.33 29.34 -3.44
C PHE A 169 -7.04 27.98 -3.37
N ASN A 170 -6.72 27.10 -4.32
CA ASN A 170 -7.14 25.72 -4.25
C ASN A 170 -6.34 25.01 -3.15
N ASP A 171 -6.98 24.07 -2.44
CA ASP A 171 -6.31 23.26 -1.43
C ASP A 171 -5.33 22.25 -2.06
N SER A 172 -5.52 21.91 -3.33
CA SER A 172 -4.56 21.11 -4.09
C SER A 172 -3.32 21.93 -4.41
N PHE A 173 -2.19 21.50 -3.88
CA PHE A 173 -0.85 22.01 -4.17
C PHE A 173 0.11 20.85 -4.39
N LEU A 174 1.24 21.12 -5.01
CA LEU A 174 2.29 20.13 -5.24
C LEU A 174 3.61 20.72 -4.77
N MET A 175 4.35 19.97 -3.97
CA MET A 175 5.76 20.25 -3.72
C MET A 175 6.60 19.19 -4.41
N GLY A 176 7.85 19.48 -4.66
CA GLY A 176 8.70 18.47 -5.25
C GLY A 176 10.13 18.89 -5.52
N ALA A 177 10.83 17.99 -6.17
CA ALA A 177 12.19 18.19 -6.65
C ALA A 177 12.22 18.13 -8.17
N VAL A 178 12.88 19.10 -8.80
CA VAL A 178 13.28 19.03 -10.21
C VAL A 178 14.75 18.64 -10.25
N ASN A 179 15.09 17.59 -10.99
CA ASN A 179 16.49 17.23 -11.21
C ASN A 179 17.00 17.85 -12.52
N GLY A 180 17.45 19.10 -12.47
CA GLY A 180 17.98 19.85 -13.61
C GLY A 180 19.51 19.76 -13.70
N GLU A 181 20.17 20.92 -13.79
CA GLU A 181 21.62 21.01 -13.53
C GLU A 181 21.92 20.88 -12.05
N THR A 182 21.04 21.47 -11.23
CA THR A 182 20.94 21.32 -9.79
C THR A 182 19.65 20.57 -9.42
N LYS A 183 19.58 20.11 -8.16
CA LYS A 183 18.39 19.51 -7.60
C LYS A 183 17.61 20.59 -6.87
N ASP A 184 16.52 21.02 -7.49
CA ASP A 184 15.84 22.24 -7.10
C ASP A 184 14.49 21.94 -6.49
N PHE A 185 14.19 22.58 -5.37
CA PHE A 185 12.89 22.49 -4.73
C PHE A 185 11.88 23.40 -5.43
N PHE A 186 10.62 22.97 -5.51
CA PHE A 186 9.54 23.81 -5.98
C PHE A 186 8.24 23.61 -5.19
N ILE A 187 7.39 24.63 -5.22
CA ILE A 187 6.00 24.58 -4.79
C ILE A 187 5.14 25.07 -5.96
N LEU A 188 4.16 24.27 -6.37
CA LEU A 188 3.15 24.61 -7.35
C LEU A 188 1.81 24.82 -6.63
N LEU A 189 1.32 26.05 -6.72
CA LEU A 189 0.03 26.47 -6.17
C LEU A 189 -1.01 26.58 -7.28
N LYS A 190 -2.21 26.07 -7.05
CA LYS A 190 -3.36 26.31 -7.93
C LYS A 190 -4.22 27.42 -7.35
N VAL A 191 -4.59 28.36 -8.21
CA VAL A 191 -5.41 29.52 -7.86
C VAL A 191 -6.60 29.64 -8.80
N ARG A 192 -7.62 30.40 -8.38
CA ARG A 192 -8.81 30.68 -9.18
C ARG A 192 -8.50 31.59 -10.38
N SER A 193 -7.71 32.62 -10.14
CA SER A 193 -7.18 33.55 -11.13
C SER A 193 -5.98 34.26 -10.52
N ILE A 194 -4.95 34.60 -11.32
CA ILE A 194 -3.83 35.44 -10.87
C ILE A 194 -4.34 36.77 -10.29
N THR A 195 -5.32 37.39 -10.94
CA THR A 195 -5.88 38.69 -10.51
C THR A 195 -6.44 38.63 -9.10
N ASP A 196 -7.08 37.51 -8.74
CA ASP A 196 -7.69 37.32 -7.42
C ASP A 196 -6.65 37.17 -6.30
N VAL A 197 -5.46 36.64 -6.63
CA VAL A 197 -4.41 36.31 -5.65
C VAL A 197 -3.24 37.28 -5.65
N PHE A 198 -3.18 38.24 -6.58
CA PHE A 198 -2.02 39.11 -6.75
C PHE A 198 -1.68 39.88 -5.48
N ASP A 199 -2.66 40.58 -4.90
CA ASP A 199 -2.47 41.34 -3.65
C ASP A 199 -2.13 40.44 -2.47
N ALA A 200 -2.73 39.25 -2.41
CA ALA A 200 -2.45 38.25 -1.40
C ALA A 200 -0.97 37.79 -1.44
N LEU A 201 -0.44 37.52 -2.62
CA LEU A 201 0.97 37.15 -2.81
C LEU A 201 1.90 38.29 -2.44
N ARG A 202 1.58 39.55 -2.80
CA ARG A 202 2.38 40.73 -2.40
C ARG A 202 2.41 40.95 -0.90
N VAL A 203 1.31 40.69 -0.20
CA VAL A 203 1.32 40.74 1.27
C VAL A 203 2.20 39.62 1.84
N TRP A 204 2.19 38.45 1.22
CA TRP A 204 3.01 37.31 1.63
C TRP A 204 4.51 37.48 1.36
N GLU A 205 4.92 38.25 0.35
CA GLU A 205 6.33 38.57 0.03
C GLU A 205 7.17 38.91 1.29
N LYS A 206 6.60 39.70 2.21
CA LYS A 206 7.26 40.14 3.46
C LYS A 206 7.60 39.02 4.44
N LYS A 207 6.94 37.86 4.29
CA LYS A 207 7.10 36.70 5.19
C LYS A 207 7.50 35.43 4.45
N MET A 208 7.37 35.41 3.12
CA MET A 208 7.60 34.22 2.30
C MET A 208 9.02 33.66 2.48
N PHE A 209 10.05 34.53 2.51
CA PHE A 209 11.41 34.06 2.78
C PHE A 209 11.55 33.47 4.18
N LEU A 210 11.06 34.16 5.23
CA LEU A 210 11.08 33.67 6.61
C LEU A 210 10.35 32.33 6.80
N GLU A 211 9.31 32.08 6.00
CA GLU A 211 8.50 30.88 6.12
C GLU A 211 9.05 29.72 5.31
N LEU A 212 9.73 29.99 4.19
CA LEU A 212 10.17 28.98 3.24
C LEU A 212 11.69 28.73 3.19
N HIS A 213 12.53 29.58 3.79
CA HIS A 213 14.01 29.51 3.63
C HIS A 213 14.60 28.12 3.91
N GLU A 214 14.09 27.42 4.92
CA GLU A 214 14.57 26.08 5.32
C GLU A 214 14.35 25.03 4.22
N PHE A 215 13.24 25.12 3.48
CA PHE A 215 12.95 24.18 2.37
C PHE A 215 13.92 24.36 1.20
N PHE A 216 14.48 25.56 1.05
CA PHE A 216 15.46 25.92 0.03
C PHE A 216 16.91 25.82 0.52
N GLY A 217 17.14 25.35 1.75
CA GLY A 217 18.48 25.17 2.32
C GLY A 217 19.19 26.48 2.67
N PHE A 218 18.44 27.52 3.01
CA PHE A 218 19.00 28.77 3.51
C PHE A 218 18.89 28.83 5.03
N ASP A 219 20.01 29.09 5.70
CA ASP A 219 20.03 29.41 7.13
C ASP A 219 19.94 30.92 7.34
N ILE A 220 19.27 31.33 8.43
CA ILE A 220 19.24 32.73 8.86
C ILE A 220 20.51 33.00 9.66
N THR A 221 21.53 33.54 8.99
CA THR A 221 22.79 34.00 9.56
C THR A 221 22.82 35.54 9.57
N PRO A 222 23.78 36.19 10.26
CA PRO A 222 23.93 37.64 10.19
C PRO A 222 24.01 38.20 8.76
N GLU A 223 24.61 37.45 7.83
CA GLU A 223 24.76 37.83 6.43
C GLU A 223 23.44 37.70 5.64
N THR A 224 22.62 36.69 5.93
CA THR A 224 21.34 36.46 5.23
C THR A 224 20.16 37.16 5.90
N LYS A 225 20.32 37.67 7.12
CA LYS A 225 19.27 38.39 7.87
C LYS A 225 18.69 39.58 7.10
N GLN A 226 19.49 40.23 6.26
CA GLN A 226 19.06 41.33 5.39
C GLN A 226 17.96 40.91 4.39
N LEU A 227 17.89 39.61 4.03
CA LEU A 227 16.86 39.07 3.12
C LEU A 227 15.46 39.08 3.72
N LEU A 228 15.33 39.18 5.05
CA LEU A 228 14.03 39.24 5.73
C LEU A 228 13.30 40.56 5.54
N THR A 229 14.05 41.63 5.23
CA THR A 229 13.50 42.99 5.06
C THR A 229 13.69 43.52 3.65
N ARG A 230 14.29 42.73 2.75
CA ARG A 230 14.56 43.15 1.37
C ARG A 230 13.29 43.13 0.53
N ASP A 231 13.19 44.11 -0.34
CA ASP A 231 12.10 44.21 -1.30
C ASP A 231 12.25 43.21 -2.44
N TRP A 232 11.12 42.65 -2.85
CA TRP A 232 11.01 41.81 -4.03
C TRP A 232 10.97 42.69 -5.28
N GLN A 233 11.62 42.23 -6.34
CA GLN A 233 11.73 42.95 -7.61
C GLN A 233 10.86 42.30 -8.69
N ASP A 234 10.38 43.09 -9.64
CA ASP A 234 9.74 42.57 -10.84
C ASP A 234 10.77 41.88 -11.73
N GLY A 235 10.42 40.73 -12.28
CA GLY A 235 11.27 39.96 -13.17
C GLY A 235 10.48 39.22 -14.22
N ILE A 236 11.20 38.62 -15.17
CA ILE A 236 10.62 37.78 -16.23
C ILE A 236 11.37 36.46 -16.25
N VAL A 237 10.65 35.36 -16.17
CA VAL A 237 11.19 33.99 -16.26
C VAL A 237 10.39 33.25 -17.31
N GLU A 238 11.05 32.73 -18.35
CA GLU A 238 10.38 32.03 -19.48
C GLU A 238 9.22 32.83 -20.10
N ASN A 239 9.41 34.14 -20.30
CA ASN A 239 8.38 35.04 -20.83
C ASN A 239 7.10 35.09 -19.95
N LYS A 240 7.24 34.84 -18.64
CA LYS A 240 6.19 35.00 -17.64
C LYS A 240 6.61 36.01 -16.60
N ASN A 241 5.64 36.79 -16.13
CA ASN A 241 5.87 37.71 -15.02
C ASN A 241 6.26 36.91 -13.77
N ALA A 242 7.27 37.41 -13.07
CA ALA A 242 7.78 36.84 -11.85
C ALA A 242 8.08 37.95 -10.85
N ARG A 243 8.10 37.57 -9.58
CA ARG A 243 8.60 38.39 -8.49
C ARG A 243 9.78 37.66 -7.88
N ILE A 244 10.90 38.35 -7.76
CA ILE A 244 12.20 37.74 -7.48
C ILE A 244 12.85 38.42 -6.28
N LEU A 245 13.33 37.61 -5.34
CA LEU A 245 14.17 38.02 -4.22
C LEU A 245 15.62 37.69 -4.53
N TYR A 246 16.44 38.72 -4.70
CA TYR A 246 17.87 38.59 -5.00
C TYR A 246 18.75 38.65 -3.75
N GLN A 247 19.89 37.95 -3.79
CA GLN A 247 20.84 37.91 -2.67
C GLN A 247 21.57 39.25 -2.43
N LYS A 248 21.71 40.09 -3.46
CA LYS A 248 22.34 41.41 -3.36
C LYS A 248 21.47 42.44 -4.08
N GLU A 249 21.43 43.65 -3.53
CA GLU A 249 20.58 44.75 -3.97
C GLU A 249 21.20 45.50 -5.15
N ASP A 250 22.52 45.68 -5.11
CA ASP A 250 23.28 46.38 -6.14
C ASP A 250 24.16 45.39 -6.90
N GLN A 251 23.80 45.12 -8.16
CA GLN A 251 24.78 44.69 -9.14
C GLN A 251 24.87 45.75 -10.24
N PRO A 252 26.07 45.97 -10.81
CA PRO A 252 26.22 46.82 -11.99
C PRO A 252 25.27 46.35 -13.09
N GLU A 253 24.75 47.29 -13.89
CA GLU A 253 23.95 46.97 -15.07
C GLU A 253 24.61 45.83 -15.87
N GLY A 254 23.97 44.65 -15.90
CA GLY A 254 24.42 43.50 -16.68
C GLY A 254 24.76 42.23 -15.90
N GLU A 255 24.90 42.26 -14.57
CA GLU A 255 25.03 41.03 -13.77
C GLU A 255 23.69 40.66 -13.11
N GLN A 256 23.23 39.43 -13.36
CA GLN A 256 22.04 38.90 -12.69
C GLN A 256 22.40 38.43 -11.28
N GLY A 257 21.80 39.07 -10.28
CA GLY A 257 21.96 38.67 -8.89
C GLY A 257 21.54 37.21 -8.69
N LYS A 258 22.19 36.51 -7.74
CA LYS A 258 21.78 35.16 -7.38
C LYS A 258 20.34 35.18 -6.84
N ILE A 259 19.46 34.41 -7.48
CA ILE A 259 18.07 34.22 -7.04
C ILE A 259 18.08 33.45 -5.71
N VAL A 260 17.48 34.05 -4.69
CA VAL A 260 17.25 33.38 -3.39
C VAL A 260 15.93 32.65 -3.43
N LEU A 261 14.90 33.34 -3.90
CA LEU A 261 13.54 32.83 -4.03
C LEU A 261 12.84 33.63 -5.12
N MET A 262 11.93 32.98 -5.84
CA MET A 262 11.04 33.65 -6.77
C MET A 262 9.70 32.95 -6.81
N TYR A 263 8.68 33.69 -7.23
CA TYR A 263 7.44 33.09 -7.68
C TYR A 263 7.06 33.60 -9.08
N VAL A 264 6.63 32.66 -9.93
CA VAL A 264 6.35 32.87 -11.34
C VAL A 264 4.87 32.60 -11.60
N PHE A 265 4.22 33.52 -12.30
CA PHE A 265 2.84 33.37 -12.77
C PHE A 265 2.82 32.48 -14.02
N ALA A 266 2.83 31.17 -13.81
CA ALA A 266 3.01 30.17 -14.86
C ALA A 266 1.88 30.18 -15.91
N ASP A 267 0.63 30.21 -15.44
CA ASP A 267 -0.58 30.37 -16.24
C ASP A 267 -1.65 31.10 -15.42
N ASP A 268 -2.83 31.35 -16.01
CA ASP A 268 -3.90 32.13 -15.38
C ASP A 268 -4.36 31.60 -14.00
N ASN A 269 -4.05 30.34 -13.69
CA ASN A 269 -4.51 29.61 -12.53
C ASN A 269 -3.38 28.88 -11.77
N SER A 270 -2.12 29.21 -12.01
CA SER A 270 -0.97 28.49 -11.42
C SER A 270 0.18 29.43 -11.08
N VAL A 271 0.71 29.25 -9.87
CA VAL A 271 1.89 29.98 -9.38
C VAL A 271 2.96 28.97 -8.99
N VAL A 272 4.18 29.16 -9.50
CA VAL A 272 5.33 28.31 -9.19
C VAL A 272 6.29 29.08 -8.31
N ILE A 273 6.60 28.57 -7.12
CA ILE A 273 7.60 29.10 -6.21
C ILE A 273 8.84 28.22 -6.27
N THR A 274 10.01 28.80 -6.53
CA THR A 274 11.28 28.08 -6.60
C THR A 274 12.47 29.04 -6.45
N ASN A 275 13.71 28.55 -6.50
CA ASN A 275 14.93 29.35 -6.44
C ASN A 275 15.77 29.28 -7.74
N THR A 276 15.30 28.56 -8.77
CA THR A 276 16.01 28.47 -10.07
C THR A 276 15.07 28.57 -11.27
N GLU A 277 15.55 29.21 -12.33
CA GLU A 277 14.80 29.32 -13.60
C GLU A 277 14.60 27.96 -14.27
N SER A 278 15.58 27.05 -14.14
CA SER A 278 15.49 25.68 -14.66
C SER A 278 14.31 24.92 -14.06
N ALA A 279 14.09 25.02 -12.76
CA ALA A 279 12.96 24.39 -12.10
C ALA A 279 11.64 25.01 -12.58
N ALA A 280 11.56 26.35 -12.63
CA ALA A 280 10.36 27.03 -13.10
C ALA A 280 9.99 26.60 -14.54
N ARG A 281 10.96 26.58 -15.46
CA ARG A 281 10.79 26.13 -16.85
C ARG A 281 10.21 24.71 -16.92
N GLU A 282 10.80 23.77 -16.18
CA GLU A 282 10.35 22.38 -16.18
C GLU A 282 8.90 22.24 -15.67
N ILE A 283 8.56 22.93 -14.58
CA ILE A 283 7.19 22.89 -14.03
C ILE A 283 6.19 23.52 -15.01
N MET A 284 6.52 24.64 -15.65
CA MET A 284 5.67 25.28 -16.67
C MET A 284 5.48 24.40 -17.90
N PHE A 285 6.53 23.71 -18.34
CA PHE A 285 6.44 22.74 -19.43
C PHE A 285 5.43 21.62 -19.10
N ARG A 286 5.49 21.07 -17.88
CA ARG A 286 4.58 20.00 -17.44
C ARG A 286 3.15 20.46 -17.21
N LEU A 287 2.95 21.67 -16.73
CA LEU A 287 1.62 22.30 -16.66
C LEU A 287 0.97 22.34 -18.04
N THR A 288 1.72 22.79 -19.05
CA THR A 288 1.24 22.90 -20.42
C THR A 288 0.94 21.51 -21.02
N ALA A 289 1.84 20.54 -20.83
CA ALA A 289 1.63 19.17 -21.31
C ALA A 289 0.43 18.46 -20.65
N SER A 290 0.12 18.79 -19.39
CA SER A 290 -1.01 18.21 -18.66
C SER A 290 -2.35 18.75 -19.12
N GLN A 291 -2.40 19.99 -19.64
CA GLN A 291 -3.62 20.59 -20.18
C GLN A 291 -4.02 19.98 -21.55
N VAL A 292 -3.04 19.54 -22.35
CA VAL A 292 -3.26 18.96 -23.68
C VAL A 292 -3.85 17.54 -23.63
N LYS A 293 -3.75 16.84 -22.49
CA LYS A 293 -4.28 15.48 -22.30
C LYS A 293 -5.77 15.41 -21.91
N LYS A 294 -6.51 16.52 -22.02
CA LYS A 294 -7.97 16.54 -21.79
C LYS A 294 -8.76 16.35 -23.07
#